data_AF-A0A0E3SWA7-F1
#
_entry.id   AF-A0A0E3SWA7-F1
#
_cell.length_a   1.000
_cell.length_b   1.000
_cell.length_c   1.000
_cell.angle_alpha   90.00
_cell.angle_beta   90.00
_cell.angle_gamma   90.00
#
_symmetry.space_group_name_H-M   'P 1'
#
loop_
_entity.id
_entity.type
_entity.pdbx_description
1 polymer ?
#
loop_
_entity_poly.entity_id
_entity_poly.type
_entity_poly.pdbx_seq_one_letter_code
_entity_poly.pdbx_strand_id
1 'polypeptide(L)'
;LLNSLLNPDFSKIEFPDFSDKKLATRDTNHAILNEIAKKLPGFIGGSADLAPSNKTELKGMGDFPNGKNIHYGIREHAMAAINNGIARYGLFLPFSATFFIFSDYLKPSARIAALMGIKHFFVFTHDSIGVGEDGPTHQPIEQLSTFRAM
;
A
#
# COMPACT_ATOMS: atom_id res chain seq x y z
N LEU A 1 -21.82 -9.45 -6.15
CA LEU A 1 -20.71 -8.47 -6.12
C LEU A 1 -20.91 -7.36 -5.08
N LEU A 2 -21.99 -6.58 -5.11
CA LEU A 2 -22.17 -5.48 -4.13
C LEU A 2 -22.10 -5.94 -2.67
N ASN A 3 -22.77 -7.04 -2.31
CA ASN A 3 -22.71 -7.58 -0.94
C ASN A 3 -21.26 -7.91 -0.50
N SER A 4 -20.44 -8.49 -1.36
CA SER A 4 -19.03 -8.77 -1.05
C SER A 4 -18.14 -7.52 -0.97
N LEU A 5 -18.57 -6.40 -1.55
CA LEU A 5 -17.89 -5.11 -1.42
C LEU A 5 -18.26 -4.43 -0.09
N LEU A 6 -19.53 -4.48 0.29
CA LEU A 6 -20.03 -3.93 1.55
C LEU A 6 -19.58 -4.75 2.76
N ASN A 7 -19.51 -6.08 2.61
CA ASN A 7 -19.17 -7.02 3.66
C ASN A 7 -17.98 -7.89 3.22
N PRO A 8 -16.74 -7.33 3.22
CA PRO A 8 -15.55 -8.09 2.84
C PRO A 8 -15.27 -9.22 3.84
N ASP A 9 -15.15 -10.44 3.33
CA ASP A 9 -14.87 -11.64 4.11
C ASP A 9 -13.37 -11.96 4.09
N PHE A 10 -12.67 -11.51 5.12
CA PHE A 10 -11.22 -11.67 5.25
C PHE A 10 -10.78 -13.13 5.49
N SER A 11 -11.68 -14.01 5.94
CA SER A 11 -11.34 -15.41 6.21
C SER A 11 -11.08 -16.23 4.94
N LYS A 12 -11.51 -15.71 3.78
CA LYS A 12 -11.24 -16.30 2.45
C LYS A 12 -9.81 -16.09 1.97
N ILE A 13 -9.02 -15.27 2.64
CA ILE A 13 -7.64 -15.00 2.26
C ILE A 13 -6.76 -16.17 2.72
N GLU A 14 -6.13 -16.83 1.76
CA GLU A 14 -5.16 -17.89 1.99
C GLU A 14 -3.77 -17.27 1.97
N PHE A 15 -3.24 -16.91 3.15
CA PHE A 15 -1.93 -16.29 3.24
C PHE A 15 -0.81 -17.31 2.95
N PRO A 16 0.19 -16.96 2.13
CA PRO A 16 1.30 -17.86 1.87
C PRO A 16 2.15 -18.09 3.13
N ASP A 17 2.70 -19.30 3.26
CA ASP A 17 3.70 -19.61 4.29
C ASP A 17 5.12 -19.28 3.80
N PHE A 18 5.87 -18.59 4.63
CA PHE A 18 7.23 -18.12 4.37
C PHE A 18 8.26 -18.65 5.38
N SER A 19 7.86 -19.51 6.31
CA SER A 19 8.68 -19.97 7.45
C SER A 19 10.06 -20.50 7.05
N ASP A 20 10.17 -21.20 5.91
CA ASP A 20 11.44 -21.78 5.43
C ASP A 20 12.19 -20.93 4.39
N LYS A 21 11.81 -19.66 4.20
CA LYS A 21 12.34 -18.82 3.10
C LYS A 21 13.01 -17.55 3.60
N LYS A 22 14.20 -17.23 3.08
CA LYS A 22 14.86 -15.93 3.27
C LYS A 22 14.43 -14.97 2.16
N LEU A 23 13.39 -14.19 2.43
CA LEU A 23 12.81 -13.24 1.47
C LEU A 23 12.80 -11.83 2.06
N ALA A 24 12.94 -10.81 1.20
CA ALA A 24 12.72 -9.44 1.62
C ALA A 24 11.24 -9.23 1.93
N THR A 25 10.92 -8.45 2.96
CA THR A 25 9.53 -8.20 3.39
C THR A 25 8.68 -7.52 2.31
N ARG A 26 9.29 -6.75 1.40
CA ARG A 26 8.61 -6.22 0.21
C ARG A 26 8.11 -7.32 -0.73
N ASP A 27 8.87 -8.41 -0.89
CA ASP A 27 8.49 -9.53 -1.76
C ASP A 27 7.43 -10.41 -1.11
N THR A 28 7.49 -10.63 0.21
CA THR A 28 6.43 -11.34 0.92
C THR A 28 5.14 -10.51 0.98
N ASN A 29 5.24 -9.19 1.15
CA ASN A 29 4.09 -8.29 1.08
C ASN A 29 3.45 -8.30 -0.32
N HIS A 30 4.23 -8.34 -1.39
CA HIS A 30 3.72 -8.52 -2.75
C HIS A 30 2.86 -9.77 -2.92
N ALA A 31 3.34 -10.91 -2.41
CA ALA A 31 2.58 -12.15 -2.44
C ALA A 31 1.26 -12.02 -1.66
N ILE A 32 1.32 -11.39 -0.47
CA ILE A 32 0.13 -11.11 0.35
C ILE A 32 -0.86 -10.19 -0.38
N LEU A 33 -0.41 -9.07 -0.97
CA LEU A 33 -1.26 -8.14 -1.72
C LEU A 33 -2.01 -8.85 -2.86
N ASN A 34 -1.32 -9.76 -3.55
CA ASN A 34 -1.91 -10.53 -4.65
C ASN A 34 -2.96 -11.55 -4.14
N GLU A 35 -2.72 -12.22 -3.01
CA GLU A 35 -3.73 -13.10 -2.41
C GLU A 35 -4.96 -12.32 -1.90
N ILE A 36 -4.75 -11.15 -1.29
CA ILE A 36 -5.85 -10.25 -0.90
C ILE A 36 -6.65 -9.83 -2.13
N ALA A 37 -5.99 -9.39 -3.21
CA ALA A 37 -6.65 -8.90 -4.41
C ALA A 37 -7.52 -9.95 -5.11
N LYS A 38 -7.11 -11.23 -5.06
CA LYS A 38 -7.88 -12.38 -5.60
C LYS A 38 -9.16 -12.64 -4.81
N LYS A 39 -9.12 -12.49 -3.49
CA LYS A 39 -10.21 -12.90 -2.60
C LYS A 39 -11.15 -11.75 -2.23
N LEU A 40 -10.64 -10.52 -2.20
CA LEU A 40 -11.40 -9.32 -1.88
C LEU A 40 -11.64 -8.46 -3.14
N PRO A 41 -12.86 -8.43 -3.69
CA PRO A 41 -13.15 -7.70 -4.92
C PRO A 41 -12.93 -6.18 -4.79
N GLY A 42 -13.13 -5.62 -3.60
CA GLY A 42 -12.94 -4.18 -3.34
C GLY A 42 -11.51 -3.76 -3.03
N PHE A 43 -10.56 -4.70 -2.97
CA PHE A 43 -9.15 -4.36 -2.77
C PHE A 43 -8.56 -3.77 -4.06
N ILE A 44 -7.98 -2.58 -3.96
CA ILE A 44 -7.48 -1.76 -5.08
C ILE A 44 -6.31 -0.90 -4.59
N GLY A 45 -5.44 -0.44 -5.47
CA GLY A 45 -4.42 0.53 -5.09
C GLY A 45 -3.26 0.54 -6.05
N GLY A 46 -2.14 1.09 -5.59
CA GLY A 46 -0.94 1.15 -6.40
C GLY A 46 0.14 2.00 -5.76
N SER A 47 1.04 2.50 -6.60
CA SER A 47 2.24 3.18 -6.15
C SER A 47 2.45 4.53 -6.83
N ALA A 48 3.15 5.41 -6.13
CA ALA A 48 3.65 6.65 -6.68
C ALA A 48 4.85 6.41 -7.62
N ASP A 49 4.59 5.83 -8.80
CA ASP A 49 5.59 5.48 -9.83
C ASP A 49 6.68 4.46 -9.42
N LEU A 50 6.50 3.80 -8.29
CA LEU A 50 7.49 2.89 -7.72
C LEU A 50 6.96 1.44 -7.62
N ALA A 51 5.95 1.06 -8.41
CA ALA A 51 5.33 -0.26 -8.31
C ALA A 51 6.32 -1.44 -8.48
N PRO A 52 7.31 -1.40 -9.41
CA PRO A 52 8.32 -2.45 -9.53
C PRO A 52 9.25 -2.56 -8.32
N SER A 53 9.57 -1.42 -7.69
CA SER A 53 10.48 -1.33 -6.54
C SER A 53 9.79 -1.66 -5.23
N ASN A 54 8.55 -1.19 -5.05
CA ASN A 54 7.70 -1.47 -3.90
C ASN A 54 7.09 -2.87 -3.94
N LYS A 55 7.12 -3.53 -5.11
CA LYS A 55 6.48 -4.83 -5.35
C LYS A 55 4.98 -4.78 -5.09
N THR A 56 4.28 -3.85 -5.74
CA THR A 56 2.85 -3.62 -5.48
C THR A 56 1.94 -3.89 -6.67
N GLU A 57 2.48 -4.43 -7.77
CA GLU A 57 1.66 -4.87 -8.89
C GLU A 57 0.69 -5.99 -8.46
N LEU A 58 -0.61 -5.79 -8.71
CA LEU A 58 -1.65 -6.79 -8.58
C LEU A 58 -1.75 -7.57 -9.90
N LYS A 59 -1.09 -8.73 -9.94
CA LYS A 59 -0.91 -9.56 -11.14
C LYS A 59 -2.25 -10.03 -11.69
N GLY A 60 -2.44 -9.83 -12.99
CA GLY A 60 -3.66 -10.24 -13.69
C GLY A 60 -4.91 -9.43 -13.33
N MET A 61 -4.78 -8.34 -12.56
CA MET A 61 -5.92 -7.51 -12.15
C MET A 61 -6.13 -6.27 -13.02
N GLY A 62 -5.28 -6.06 -14.04
CA GLY A 62 -5.36 -4.96 -15.01
C GLY A 62 -5.14 -3.56 -14.42
N ASP A 63 -5.15 -2.56 -15.28
CA ASP A 63 -4.96 -1.15 -14.92
C ASP A 63 -6.29 -0.42 -14.76
N PHE A 64 -6.37 0.46 -13.76
CA PHE A 64 -7.50 1.37 -13.56
C PHE A 64 -7.74 2.23 -14.84
N PRO A 65 -9.00 2.51 -15.24
CA PRO A 65 -10.25 2.28 -14.49
C PRO A 65 -10.86 0.89 -14.61
N ASN A 66 -10.40 0.06 -15.55
CA ASN A 66 -11.00 -1.26 -15.81
C ASN A 66 -10.39 -2.37 -14.94
N GLY A 67 -9.27 -2.09 -14.28
CA GLY A 67 -8.57 -3.00 -13.38
C GLY A 67 -8.28 -2.37 -12.01
N LYS A 68 -7.40 -3.03 -11.25
CA LYS A 68 -7.13 -2.70 -9.84
C LYS A 68 -5.80 -1.99 -9.59
N ASN A 69 -4.91 -1.91 -10.59
CA ASN A 69 -3.65 -1.21 -10.47
C ASN A 69 -3.84 0.28 -10.80
N ILE A 70 -3.61 1.15 -9.82
CA ILE A 70 -3.66 2.60 -10.01
C ILE A 70 -2.23 3.14 -10.14
N HIS A 71 -1.97 3.81 -11.26
CA HIS A 71 -0.68 4.46 -11.54
C HIS A 71 -0.74 5.94 -11.13
N TYR A 72 -0.35 6.25 -9.89
CA TYR A 72 -0.48 7.61 -9.37
C TYR A 72 0.56 8.60 -9.92
N GLY A 73 1.65 8.11 -10.53
CA GLY A 73 2.86 8.88 -10.84
C GLY A 73 3.58 9.36 -9.57
N ILE A 74 4.60 10.21 -9.70
CA ILE A 74 5.39 10.74 -8.57
C ILE A 74 4.57 11.79 -7.80
N ARG A 75 3.57 11.32 -7.03
CA ARG A 75 2.52 12.14 -6.41
C ARG A 75 2.05 11.58 -5.07
N GLU A 76 2.96 11.36 -4.13
CA GLU A 76 2.72 10.74 -2.84
C GLU A 76 1.55 11.38 -2.08
N HIS A 77 1.56 12.72 -1.98
CA HIS A 77 0.56 13.45 -1.20
C HIS A 77 -0.86 13.27 -1.78
N ALA A 78 -0.97 13.43 -3.11
CA ALA A 78 -2.23 13.29 -3.83
C ALA A 78 -2.71 11.83 -3.84
N MET A 79 -1.81 10.86 -4.04
CA MET A 79 -2.10 9.43 -3.93
C MET A 79 -2.81 9.11 -2.61
N ALA A 80 -2.23 9.54 -1.49
CA ALA A 80 -2.81 9.27 -0.18
C ALA A 80 -4.15 10.00 0.04
N ALA A 81 -4.29 11.25 -0.44
CA ALA A 81 -5.55 11.99 -0.35
C ALA A 81 -6.67 11.34 -1.20
N ILE A 82 -6.35 10.91 -2.42
CA ILE A 82 -7.26 10.17 -3.30
C ILE A 82 -7.71 8.88 -2.60
N ASN A 83 -6.78 8.14 -2.02
CA ASN A 83 -7.11 6.88 -1.35
C ASN A 83 -7.91 7.06 -0.06
N ASN A 84 -7.75 8.19 0.65
CA ASN A 84 -8.68 8.55 1.71
C ASN A 84 -10.11 8.70 1.18
N GLY A 85 -10.29 9.34 0.02
CA GLY A 85 -11.59 9.44 -0.67
C GLY A 85 -12.14 8.07 -1.08
N ILE A 86 -11.30 7.22 -1.67
CA ILE A 86 -11.69 5.85 -2.08
C ILE A 86 -12.13 5.02 -0.86
N ALA A 87 -11.40 5.10 0.26
CA ALA A 87 -11.78 4.40 1.50
C ALA A 87 -13.10 4.93 2.08
N ARG A 88 -13.35 6.24 1.98
CA ARG A 88 -14.61 6.86 2.44
C ARG A 88 -15.81 6.56 1.55
N TYR A 89 -15.59 6.24 0.27
CA TYR A 89 -16.66 5.83 -0.64
C TYR A 89 -17.42 4.59 -0.14
N GLY A 90 -16.77 3.73 0.65
CA GLY A 90 -17.43 2.68 1.43
C GLY A 90 -17.52 1.31 0.77
N LEU A 91 -17.05 1.16 -0.48
CA LEU A 91 -17.01 -0.12 -1.20
C LEU A 91 -15.60 -0.70 -1.37
N PHE A 92 -14.57 0.10 -1.12
CA PHE A 92 -13.20 -0.22 -1.49
C PHE A 92 -12.26 -0.23 -0.28
N LEU A 93 -11.20 -1.02 -0.41
CA LEU A 93 -10.10 -1.17 0.53
C LEU A 93 -8.81 -0.75 -0.17
N PRO A 94 -8.48 0.56 -0.19
CA PRO A 94 -7.35 1.07 -0.94
C PRO A 94 -6.02 0.86 -0.22
N PHE A 95 -4.93 0.71 -0.98
CA PHE A 95 -3.57 0.86 -0.49
C PHE A 95 -2.77 1.92 -1.27
N SER A 96 -1.89 2.63 -0.57
CA SER A 96 -0.92 3.59 -1.12
C SER A 96 0.50 3.10 -0.90
N ALA A 97 1.34 3.13 -1.94
CA ALA A 97 2.72 2.65 -1.84
C ALA A 97 3.78 3.63 -2.35
N THR A 98 4.83 3.82 -1.55
CA THR A 98 6.06 4.56 -1.89
C THR A 98 7.23 4.05 -1.02
N PHE A 99 8.43 4.60 -1.17
CA PHE A 99 9.53 4.35 -0.24
C PHE A 99 9.26 4.99 1.10
N PHE A 100 9.75 4.39 2.19
CA PHE A 100 9.45 4.86 3.53
C PHE A 100 9.99 6.27 3.79
N ILE A 101 11.12 6.61 3.19
CA ILE A 101 11.71 7.96 3.25
C ILE A 101 10.78 9.03 2.64
N PHE A 102 10.00 8.69 1.61
CA PHE A 102 9.05 9.60 0.98
C PHE A 102 7.68 9.63 1.68
N SER A 103 7.52 8.88 2.78
CA SER A 103 6.29 8.95 3.59
C SER A 103 6.04 10.36 4.14
N ASP A 104 7.10 11.17 4.31
CA ASP A 104 7.01 12.58 4.71
C ASP A 104 6.21 13.42 3.71
N TYR A 105 6.28 13.12 2.41
CA TYR A 105 5.50 13.82 1.38
C TYR A 105 3.98 13.62 1.53
N LEU A 106 3.55 12.48 2.08
CA LEU A 106 2.14 12.15 2.24
C LEU A 106 1.64 12.17 3.68
N LYS A 107 2.50 12.51 4.64
CA LYS A 107 2.19 12.51 6.07
C LYS A 107 0.92 13.30 6.42
N PRO A 108 0.64 14.49 5.87
CA PRO A 108 -0.61 15.19 6.15
C PRO A 108 -1.85 14.38 5.74
N SER A 109 -1.82 13.74 4.56
CA SER A 109 -2.91 12.85 4.11
C SER A 109 -3.04 11.61 5.00
N ALA A 110 -1.92 11.00 5.41
CA ALA A 110 -1.93 9.88 6.34
C ALA A 110 -2.54 10.26 7.70
N ARG A 111 -2.24 11.47 8.20
CA ARG A 111 -2.85 12.00 9.42
C ARG A 111 -4.37 12.15 9.31
N ILE A 112 -4.88 12.60 8.15
CA ILE A 112 -6.33 12.65 7.92
C ILE A 112 -6.93 11.24 7.90
N ALA A 113 -6.23 10.24 7.35
CA ALA A 113 -6.69 8.86 7.38
C ALA A 113 -6.89 8.34 8.81
N ALA A 114 -5.91 8.60 9.68
CA ALA A 114 -5.96 8.27 11.09
C ALA A 114 -7.13 8.97 11.82
N LEU A 115 -7.28 10.29 11.63
CA LEU A 115 -8.36 11.07 12.24
C LEU A 115 -9.76 10.60 11.82
N MET A 116 -9.92 10.16 10.56
CA MET A 116 -11.21 9.65 10.07
C MET A 116 -11.48 8.20 10.47
N GLY A 117 -10.51 7.47 11.03
CA GLY A 117 -10.66 6.05 11.36
C GLY A 117 -10.94 5.15 10.15
N ILE A 118 -10.39 5.49 8.98
CA ILE A 118 -10.69 4.78 7.73
C ILE A 118 -9.75 3.60 7.47
N LYS A 119 -10.26 2.59 6.76
CA LYS A 119 -9.48 1.42 6.29
C LYS A 119 -8.70 1.78 5.01
N HIS A 120 -7.60 2.51 5.17
CA HIS A 120 -6.65 2.83 4.11
C HIS A 120 -5.26 2.32 4.54
N PHE A 121 -4.67 1.44 3.72
CA PHE A 121 -3.40 0.78 4.03
C PHE A 121 -2.21 1.51 3.38
N PHE A 122 -1.13 1.69 4.12
CA PHE A 122 0.10 2.27 3.61
C PHE A 122 1.18 1.19 3.49
N VAL A 123 1.75 1.05 2.30
CA VAL A 123 2.83 0.11 2.00
C VAL A 123 4.12 0.90 1.79
N PHE A 124 4.96 0.92 2.82
CA PHE A 124 6.26 1.58 2.78
C PHE A 124 7.38 0.54 2.70
N THR A 125 8.15 0.57 1.62
CA THR A 125 9.34 -0.29 1.44
C THR A 125 10.62 0.51 1.64
N HIS A 126 11.80 -0.11 1.51
CA HIS A 126 13.10 0.57 1.65
C HIS A 126 13.17 1.31 3.00
N ASP A 127 13.07 0.54 4.08
CA ASP A 127 12.71 1.02 5.42
C ASP A 127 13.88 1.52 6.28
N SER A 128 15.11 1.44 5.77
CA SER A 128 16.31 1.65 6.57
C SER A 128 17.54 2.03 5.74
N ILE A 129 18.68 2.20 6.40
CA ILE A 129 20.00 2.33 5.77
C ILE A 129 20.39 1.15 4.86
N GLY A 130 19.68 0.02 4.94
CA GLY A 130 19.88 -1.14 4.06
C GLY A 130 19.62 -0.87 2.57
N VAL A 131 19.10 0.31 2.22
CA VAL A 131 19.00 0.80 0.83
C VAL A 131 20.38 0.91 0.16
N GLY A 132 21.43 1.32 0.89
CA GLY A 132 22.78 1.38 0.35
C GLY A 132 23.07 2.60 -0.53
N GLU A 133 23.38 2.37 -1.80
CA GLU A 133 24.06 3.29 -2.70
C GLU A 133 23.27 4.56 -3.05
N ASP A 134 21.94 4.55 -2.94
CA ASP A 134 21.11 5.76 -3.14
C ASP A 134 21.36 6.84 -2.08
N GLY A 135 22.05 6.49 -0.99
CA GLY A 135 22.58 7.43 -0.02
C GLY A 135 21.56 8.00 0.97
N PRO A 136 21.96 8.99 1.78
CA PRO A 136 21.20 9.42 2.96
C PRO A 136 19.83 10.02 2.62
N THR A 137 19.64 10.53 1.40
CA THR A 137 18.35 11.07 0.94
C THR A 137 17.30 9.98 0.70
N HIS A 138 17.69 8.71 0.68
CA HIS A 138 16.81 7.56 0.45
C HIS A 138 16.75 6.60 1.65
N GLN A 139 17.43 6.92 2.74
CA GLN A 139 17.59 6.04 3.90
C GLN A 139 16.77 6.59 5.08
N PRO A 140 15.64 5.97 5.44
CA PRO A 140 14.84 6.39 6.58
C PRO A 140 15.62 6.34 7.89
N ILE A 141 15.42 7.35 8.73
CA ILE A 141 15.96 7.43 10.10
C ILE A 141 14.83 7.70 11.09
N GLU A 142 14.07 8.76 10.88
CA GLU A 142 13.06 9.29 11.81
C GLU A 142 11.61 8.90 11.47
N GLN A 143 11.37 8.37 10.26
CA GLN A 143 10.03 8.10 9.74
C GLN A 143 9.26 7.09 10.62
N LEU A 144 9.96 6.14 11.25
CA LEU A 144 9.33 5.19 12.18
C LEU A 144 8.78 5.88 13.43
N SER A 145 9.52 6.83 14.01
CA SER A 145 9.05 7.64 15.14
C SER A 145 7.86 8.51 14.74
N THR A 146 7.95 9.11 13.54
CA THR A 146 6.92 9.95 12.95
C THR A 146 5.57 9.26 12.78
N PHE A 147 5.54 7.97 12.43
CA PHE A 147 4.30 7.18 12.28
C PHE A 147 3.85 6.52 13.58
N ARG A 148 4.77 6.16 14.50
CA ARG A 148 4.39 5.61 15.82
C ARG A 148 3.75 6.65 16.75
N ALA A 149 4.13 7.92 16.63
CA ALA A 149 3.63 9.00 17.48
C ALA A 149 2.32 9.65 16.97
N MET A 150 1.85 9.26 15.77
CA MET A 150 0.65 9.82 15.13
C MET A 150 -0.61 9.07 15.57
#